data_AF-A0A660QDR4-F1
#
_entry.id   AF-A0A660QDR4-F1
#
_cell.length_a   1.000
_cell.length_b   1.000
_cell.length_c   1.000
_cell.angle_alpha   90.00
_cell.angle_beta   90.00
_cell.angle_gamma   90.00
#
_symmetry.space_group_name_H-M   'P 1'
#
loop_
_entity.id
_entity.type
_entity.pdbx_description
1 polymer ?
#
loop_
_entity_poly.entity_id
_entity_poly.type
_entity_poly.pdbx_seq_one_letter_code
_entity_poly.pdbx_strand_id
1 'polypeptide(L)'
;MNLDSEVYKDGAIDSRTKEMMGLVASMVLRCNDCINYHMIRCFQMGVKDEEFFELFNVALVVGGSIVIPHMRKAVDVLQELREKERNGETISL
;
A
#
# COMPACT_ATOMS: atom_id res chain seq x y z
N MET A 1 4.92 -24.05 -4.90
CA MET A 1 4.75 -22.84 -5.73
C MET A 1 3.78 -21.93 -5.00
N ASN A 2 4.24 -20.79 -4.48
CA ASN A 2 3.39 -19.85 -3.75
C ASN A 2 2.99 -18.70 -4.69
N LEU A 3 1.82 -18.81 -5.33
CA LEU A 3 1.39 -17.88 -6.37
C LEU A 3 1.34 -16.42 -5.88
N ASP A 4 0.86 -16.18 -4.66
CA ASP A 4 0.66 -14.83 -4.11
C ASP A 4 1.97 -14.03 -4.06
N SER A 5 3.06 -14.64 -3.60
CA SER A 5 4.37 -13.98 -3.60
C SER A 5 4.98 -13.82 -4.99
N GLU A 6 4.67 -14.74 -5.92
CA GLU A 6 5.25 -14.73 -7.26
C GLU A 6 4.68 -13.61 -8.14
N VAL A 7 3.40 -13.26 -7.99
CA VAL A 7 2.75 -12.28 -8.87
C VAL A 7 3.34 -10.86 -8.72
N TYR A 8 3.90 -10.52 -7.55
CA TYR A 8 4.51 -9.22 -7.25
C TYR A 8 5.98 -9.07 -7.70
N LYS A 9 6.62 -10.11 -8.25
CA LYS A 9 7.99 -10.03 -8.78
C LYS A 9 8.07 -9.24 -10.08
N ASP A 10 9.25 -8.74 -10.42
CA ASP A 10 9.49 -8.03 -11.69
C ASP A 10 9.12 -8.86 -12.92
N GLY A 11 8.65 -8.15 -13.96
CA GLY A 11 8.32 -8.71 -15.26
C GLY A 11 8.07 -7.59 -16.27
N ALA A 12 7.08 -7.78 -17.15
CA ALA A 12 6.64 -6.70 -18.06
C ALA A 12 6.09 -5.46 -17.31
N ILE A 13 5.63 -5.66 -16.07
CA ILE A 13 5.29 -4.60 -15.11
C ILE A 13 6.26 -4.76 -13.94
N ASP A 14 6.91 -3.68 -13.52
CA ASP A 14 7.86 -3.70 -12.40
C ASP A 14 7.15 -4.01 -11.06
N SER A 15 7.92 -4.49 -10.09
CA SER A 15 7.39 -4.89 -8.78
C SER A 15 6.73 -3.72 -8.06
N ARG A 16 7.27 -2.51 -8.20
CA ARG A 16 6.78 -1.29 -7.55
C ARG A 16 5.35 -0.98 -7.98
N THR A 17 5.10 -1.01 -9.29
CA THR A 17 3.79 -0.80 -9.90
C THR A 17 2.82 -1.91 -9.49
N LYS A 18 3.29 -3.16 -9.40
CA LYS A 18 2.46 -4.28 -8.94
C LYS A 18 2.07 -4.17 -7.46
N GLU A 19 2.96 -3.71 -6.58
CA GLU A 19 2.64 -3.46 -5.18
C GLU A 19 1.61 -2.32 -5.03
N MET A 20 1.72 -1.27 -5.85
CA MET A 20 0.69 -0.22 -5.91
C MET A 20 -0.67 -0.74 -6.38
N MET A 21 -0.68 -1.66 -7.36
CA MET A 21 -1.91 -2.35 -7.78
C MET A 21 -2.49 -3.20 -6.64
N GLY A 22 -1.64 -3.92 -5.91
CA GLY A 22 -2.02 -4.72 -4.73
C GLY A 22 -2.64 -3.85 -3.63
N LEU A 23 -2.07 -2.66 -3.38
CA LEU A 23 -2.61 -1.69 -2.44
C LEU A 23 -4.02 -1.23 -2.85
N VAL A 24 -4.21 -0.78 -4.08
CA VAL A 24 -5.52 -0.33 -4.59
C VAL A 24 -6.54 -1.46 -4.53
N ALA A 25 -6.18 -2.67 -4.97
CA ALA A 25 -7.04 -3.85 -4.92
C ALA A 25 -7.45 -4.19 -3.47
N SER A 26 -6.49 -4.14 -2.54
CA SER A 26 -6.73 -4.40 -1.12
C SER A 26 -7.65 -3.37 -0.47
N MET A 27 -7.53 -2.10 -0.87
CA MET A 27 -8.41 -1.03 -0.39
C MET A 27 -9.84 -1.19 -0.87
N VAL A 28 -10.07 -1.46 -2.16
CA VAL A 28 -11.44 -1.67 -2.68
C VAL A 28 -12.07 -2.95 -2.12
N LEU A 29 -11.27 -3.96 -1.78
CA LEU A 29 -11.69 -5.17 -1.08
C LEU A 29 -11.79 -5.03 0.45
N ARG A 30 -11.35 -3.89 1.01
CA ARG A 30 -11.45 -3.57 2.44
C ARG A 30 -10.71 -4.54 3.36
N CYS A 31 -9.61 -5.13 2.91
CA CYS A 31 -8.77 -6.02 3.70
C CYS A 31 -7.66 -5.23 4.42
N ASN A 32 -7.81 -4.94 5.72
CA ASN A 32 -6.82 -4.12 6.46
C ASN A 32 -5.42 -4.76 6.51
N ASP A 33 -5.33 -6.07 6.70
CA ASP A 33 -4.02 -6.74 6.77
C ASP A 33 -3.32 -6.71 5.41
N CYS A 34 -4.08 -6.88 4.31
CA CYS A 34 -3.57 -6.76 2.94
C CYS A 34 -3.14 -5.32 2.63
N ILE A 35 -3.94 -4.32 3.06
CA ILE A 35 -3.59 -2.90 2.93
C ILE A 35 -2.27 -2.62 3.65
N ASN A 36 -2.14 -3.04 4.91
CA ASN A 36 -0.92 -2.83 5.71
C ASN A 36 0.31 -3.49 5.05
N TYR A 37 0.15 -4.72 4.56
CA TYR A 37 1.20 -5.41 3.81
C TYR A 37 1.67 -4.57 2.62
N HIS A 38 0.76 -4.19 1.72
CA HIS A 38 1.13 -3.41 0.53
C HIS A 38 1.60 -1.99 0.85
N MET A 39 1.13 -1.38 1.94
CA MET A 39 1.65 -0.09 2.44
C MET A 39 3.14 -0.20 2.79
N ILE A 40 3.52 -1.21 3.58
CA ILE A 40 4.93 -1.44 3.97
C ILE A 40 5.79 -1.72 2.73
N ARG A 41 5.31 -2.58 1.81
CA ARG A 41 6.02 -2.89 0.56
C ARG A 41 6.20 -1.66 -0.32
N CYS A 42 5.14 -0.88 -0.56
CA CYS A 42 5.21 0.36 -1.32
C CYS A 42 6.19 1.35 -0.68
N PHE A 43 6.16 1.48 0.65
CA PHE A 43 7.08 2.35 1.38
C PHE A 43 8.54 1.92 1.19
N GLN A 44 8.83 0.63 1.35
CA GLN A 44 10.17 0.06 1.12
C GLN A 44 10.66 0.27 -0.32
N MET A 45 9.74 0.33 -1.28
CA MET A 45 10.03 0.61 -2.69
C MET A 45 10.07 2.11 -3.03
N GLY A 46 10.08 2.99 -2.02
CA GLY A 46 10.22 4.43 -2.20
C GLY A 46 9.00 5.09 -2.85
N VAL A 47 7.79 4.55 -2.63
CA VAL A 47 6.55 5.26 -2.98
C VAL A 47 6.44 6.51 -2.10
N LYS A 48 6.24 7.65 -2.76
CA LYS A 48 6.13 8.95 -2.10
C LYS A 48 4.72 9.17 -1.56
N ASP A 49 4.59 10.11 -0.63
CA ASP A 49 3.30 10.44 -0.02
C ASP A 49 2.29 10.90 -1.07
N GLU A 50 2.72 11.70 -2.05
CA GLU A 50 1.86 12.14 -3.15
C GLU A 50 1.31 10.94 -3.94
N GLU A 51 2.15 9.94 -4.23
CA GLU A 51 1.75 8.73 -4.94
C GLU A 51 0.79 7.88 -4.09
N PHE A 52 1.02 7.76 -2.78
CA PHE A 52 0.07 7.10 -1.88
C PHE A 52 -1.31 7.76 -1.93
N PHE A 53 -1.38 9.09 -1.88
CA PHE A 53 -2.65 9.80 -1.95
C PHE A 53 -3.32 9.67 -3.32
N GLU A 54 -2.57 9.61 -4.42
CA GLU A 54 -3.14 9.27 -5.74
C GLU A 54 -3.77 7.87 -5.76
N LEU A 55 -3.10 6.86 -5.20
CA LEU A 55 -3.63 5.50 -5.07
C LEU A 55 -4.89 5.45 -4.19
N PHE A 56 -4.87 6.17 -3.07
CA PHE A 56 -6.01 6.28 -2.16
C PHE A 56 -7.21 6.91 -2.86
N ASN A 57 -7.01 7.96 -3.65
CA ASN A 57 -8.07 8.63 -4.40
C ASN A 57 -8.68 7.69 -5.45
N VAL A 58 -7.85 6.94 -6.19
CA VAL A 58 -8.35 5.92 -7.14
C VAL A 58 -9.17 4.87 -6.41
N ALA A 59 -8.66 4.32 -5.31
CA ALA A 59 -9.39 3.33 -4.50
C ALA A 59 -10.70 3.88 -3.94
N LEU A 60 -10.74 5.13 -3.51
CA LEU A 60 -11.95 5.79 -2.99
C LEU A 60 -13.01 5.99 -4.07
N VAL A 61 -12.63 6.46 -5.25
CA VAL A 61 -13.56 6.67 -6.36
C VAL A 61 -14.14 5.34 -6.83
N VAL A 62 -13.31 4.30 -6.93
CA VAL A 62 -13.75 2.96 -7.38
C VAL A 62 -14.56 2.23 -6.31
N GLY A 63 -14.11 2.24 -5.06
CA GLY A 63 -14.73 1.49 -3.95
C GLY A 63 -15.83 2.23 -3.22
N GLY A 64 -15.97 3.55 -3.43
CA GLY A 64 -16.96 4.40 -2.78
C GLY A 64 -16.63 4.73 -1.32
N SER A 65 -17.55 5.46 -0.67
CA SER A 65 -17.35 5.99 0.70
C SER A 65 -17.10 4.91 1.76
N ILE A 66 -17.45 3.65 1.49
CA ILE A 66 -17.19 2.52 2.40
C ILE A 66 -15.69 2.20 2.55
N VAL A 67 -14.83 2.71 1.66
CA VAL A 67 -13.37 2.61 1.79
C VAL A 67 -12.82 3.60 2.83
N ILE A 68 -13.54 4.67 3.17
CA ILE A 68 -13.04 5.75 4.05
C ILE A 68 -12.47 5.24 5.39
N PRO A 69 -13.12 4.30 6.13
CA PRO A 69 -12.54 3.78 7.37
C PRO A 69 -11.21 3.06 7.17
N HIS A 70 -11.05 2.37 6.03
CA HIS A 70 -9.83 1.65 5.68
C HIS A 70 -8.73 2.60 5.22
N MET A 71 -9.09 3.64 4.46
CA MET A 71 -8.18 4.71 4.07
C MET A 71 -7.65 5.48 5.28
N ARG A 72 -8.49 5.80 6.27
CA ARG A 72 -8.04 6.48 7.50
C ARG A 72 -6.95 5.67 8.21
N LYS A 73 -7.16 4.37 8.37
CA LYS A 73 -6.14 3.47 8.93
C LYS A 73 -4.88 3.41 8.07
N ALA A 74 -5.01 3.40 6.74
CA ALA A 74 -3.85 3.43 5.84
C ALA A 74 -3.04 4.73 6.00
N VAL A 75 -3.70 5.87 6.23
CA VAL A 75 -3.05 7.15 6.54
C VAL A 75 -2.33 7.09 7.89
N ASP A 76 -2.95 6.52 8.92
CA ASP A 76 -2.30 6.32 10.23
C ASP A 76 -1.02 5.48 10.07
N VAL A 77 -1.10 4.38 9.32
CA VAL A 77 0.06 3.52 9.00
C VAL A 77 1.14 4.30 8.23
N LEU A 78 0.77 5.12 7.25
CA LEU A 78 1.74 5.94 6.53
C LEU A 78 2.49 6.90 7.47
N GLN A 79 1.77 7.53 8.41
CA GLN A 79 2.37 8.41 9.41
C GLN A 79 3.34 7.65 10.31
N GLU A 80 2.95 6.48 10.81
CA GLU A 80 3.82 5.60 11.61
C GLU A 80 5.10 5.21 10.83
N LEU A 81 4.97 4.84 9.55
CA LEU A 81 6.12 4.48 8.72
C LEU A 81 7.06 5.67 8.50
N ARG A 82 6.53 6.87 8.28
CA ARG A 82 7.33 8.10 8.16
C ARG A 82 7.99 8.50 9.49
N GLU A 83 7.33 8.27 10.62
CA GLU A 83 7.93 8.44 11.95
C GLU A 83 9.12 7.51 12.16
N LYS A 84 8.94 6.22 11.88
CA LYS A 84 10.01 5.22 11.94
C LYS A 84 11.18 5.58 11.03
N GLU A 85 10.92 6.00 9.80
CA GLU A 85 11.95 6.46 8.86
C GLU A 85 12.73 7.66 9.41
N ARG A 86 12.05 8.67 9.98
CA ARG A 86 12.71 9.83 10.61
C ARG A 86 13.56 9.44 11.83
N ASN A 87 13.14 8.44 12.58
CA ASN A 87 13.85 7.93 13.74
C ASN A 87 15.01 6.98 13.38
N GLY A 88 15.16 6.62 12.09
CA GLY A 88 16.14 5.64 11.64
C GLY A 88 15.82 4.20 12.05
N GLU A 89 14.55 3.91 12.32
CA GLU A 89 14.08 2.58 12.69
C GLU A 89 13.98 1.67 11.45
N THR A 90 14.23 0.38 11.64
CA THR A 90 14.08 -0.59 10.54
C THR A 90 12.60 -0.84 10.27
N ILE A 91 12.19 -0.65 9.02
CA ILE A 91 10.83 -0.92 8.56
C ILE A 91 10.77 -2.36 8.05
N SER A 92 10.28 -3.26 8.89
CA SER A 92 10.01 -4.66 8.53
C SER A 92 8.51 -4.91 8.34
N LEU A 93 8.21 -5.98 7.60
CA LEU A 93 6.87 -6.61 7.58
C LEU A 93 6.60 -7.31 8.92
#